data_AF-J6LER2-F1
#
_entry.id   AF-J6LER2-F1
#
_cell.length_a   1.000
_cell.length_b   1.000
_cell.length_c   1.000
_cell.angle_alpha   90.00
_cell.angle_beta   90.00
_cell.angle_gamma   90.00
#
_symmetry.space_group_name_H-M   'P 1'
#
loop_
_entity.id
_entity.type
_entity.pdbx_description
1 polymer ?
#
loop_
_entity_poly.entity_id
_entity_poly.type
_entity_poly.pdbx_seq_one_letter_code
_entity_poly.pdbx_strand_id
1 'polypeptide(L)'
;MKTVRDVVRDNSLSLAFCGLFVVCLVGQIVAGYLLQAEHPGGQLHASSIGQLVTSASFLEGVFGNWQAALFQLLVLILLAVFLRQRGASHSKKTHEQTVDRRARSLHWFGRHESWAYRNSLSLAFASLFVIAFVGFFFAELIEYNDERLRHGEAALDAGAFLLSAKLWFELFQTWQAEFFAMGTFLLLSIVLRQQGSAESKPVESSDDETGETNE
;
A
#
# COMPACT_ATOMS: atom_id res chain seq x y z
N MET A 1 26.72 7.75 -21.42
CA MET A 1 26.30 7.39 -20.05
C MET A 1 25.36 8.49 -19.56
N LYS A 2 24.20 8.13 -18.97
CA LYS A 2 23.32 9.14 -18.33
C LYS A 2 24.11 9.83 -17.22
N THR A 3 24.00 11.15 -17.09
CA THR A 3 24.61 11.86 -15.96
C THR A 3 23.80 11.59 -14.70
N VAL A 4 24.40 11.79 -13.51
CA VAL A 4 23.68 11.67 -12.22
C VAL A 4 22.43 12.57 -12.21
N ARG A 5 22.53 13.77 -12.78
CA ARG A 5 21.40 14.70 -12.93
C ARG A 5 20.26 14.11 -13.75
N ASP A 6 20.56 13.41 -14.84
CA ASP A 6 19.54 12.79 -15.69
C ASP A 6 18.83 11.65 -14.95
N VAL A 7 19.58 10.82 -14.22
CA VAL A 7 18.99 9.75 -13.40
C VAL A 7 18.09 10.31 -12.30
N VAL A 8 18.51 11.37 -11.61
CA VAL A 8 17.70 12.02 -10.56
C VAL A 8 16.43 12.62 -11.14
N ARG A 9 16.53 13.32 -12.27
CA ARG A 9 15.36 13.92 -12.93
C ARG A 9 14.36 12.84 -13.38
N ASP A 10 14.86 11.79 -14.02
CA ASP A 10 14.04 10.69 -14.57
C ASP A 10 13.37 9.84 -13.47
N ASN A 11 13.86 9.89 -12.22
CA ASN A 11 13.33 9.13 -11.07
C ASN A 11 12.84 10.03 -9.94
N SER A 12 12.64 11.32 -10.20
CA SER A 12 12.39 12.34 -9.19
C SER A 12 11.13 12.07 -8.34
N LEU A 13 10.03 11.61 -8.96
CA LEU A 13 8.80 11.28 -8.24
C LEU A 13 9.03 10.14 -7.24
N SER A 14 9.64 9.03 -7.67
CA SER A 14 9.96 7.90 -6.80
C SER A 14 10.93 8.31 -5.67
N LEU A 15 11.96 9.11 -6.00
CA LEU A 15 12.90 9.63 -5.00
C LEU A 15 12.21 10.54 -3.97
N ALA A 16 11.27 11.39 -4.42
CA ALA A 16 10.49 12.24 -3.53
C ALA A 16 9.64 11.42 -2.55
N PHE A 17 8.91 10.41 -3.06
CA PHE A 17 8.11 9.53 -2.21
C PHE A 17 8.97 8.67 -1.27
N CYS A 18 10.10 8.14 -1.74
CA CYS A 18 11.05 7.45 -0.87
C CYS A 18 11.62 8.38 0.21
N GLY A 19 11.92 9.63 -0.13
CA GLY A 19 12.38 10.64 0.81
C GLY A 19 11.32 10.96 1.88
N LEU A 20 10.08 11.21 1.46
CA LEU A 20 8.95 11.43 2.37
C LEU A 20 8.73 10.22 3.29
N PHE A 21 8.80 9.01 2.74
CA PHE A 21 8.71 7.77 3.52
C PHE A 21 9.80 7.70 4.61
N VAL A 22 11.06 7.99 4.27
CA VAL A 22 12.16 8.00 5.26
C VAL A 22 11.93 9.08 6.32
N VAL A 23 11.49 10.28 5.93
CA VAL A 23 11.18 11.36 6.87
C VAL A 23 10.07 10.94 7.83
N CYS A 24 8.99 10.34 7.34
CA CYS A 24 7.89 9.84 8.18
C CYS A 24 8.36 8.71 9.11
N LEU A 25 9.17 7.76 8.62
CA LEU A 25 9.69 6.66 9.43
C LEU A 25 10.62 7.17 10.55
N VAL A 26 11.54 8.09 10.23
CA VAL A 26 12.38 8.74 11.25
C VAL A 26 11.53 9.54 12.23
N GLY A 27 10.52 10.26 11.74
CA GLY A 27 9.55 10.97 12.56
C GLY A 27 8.84 10.04 13.55
N GLN A 28 8.37 8.88 13.10
CA GLN A 28 7.73 7.86 13.93
C GLN A 28 8.70 7.31 15.01
N ILE A 29 9.96 7.06 14.65
CA ILE A 29 10.99 6.61 15.61
C ILE A 29 11.25 7.68 16.68
N VAL A 30 11.45 8.93 16.26
CA VAL A 30 11.72 10.04 17.19
C VAL A 30 10.51 10.28 18.09
N ALA A 31 9.31 10.34 17.53
CA ALA A 31 8.08 10.53 18.29
C ALA A 31 7.85 9.38 19.29
N GLY A 32 8.05 8.12 18.86
CA GLY A 32 7.93 6.95 19.74
C GLY A 32 8.97 6.93 20.86
N TYR A 33 10.18 7.42 20.60
CA TYR A 33 11.22 7.56 21.63
C TYR A 33 10.86 8.66 22.65
N LEU A 34 10.35 9.80 22.18
CA LEU A 34 9.90 10.88 23.06
C LEU A 34 8.67 10.48 23.89
N LEU A 35 7.72 9.76 23.30
CA LEU A 35 6.51 9.28 23.98
C LEU A 35 6.84 8.35 25.16
N GLN A 36 7.88 7.51 25.02
CA GLN A 36 8.37 6.68 26.13
C GLN A 36 8.97 7.52 27.26
N ALA A 37 9.64 8.62 26.95
CA ALA A 37 10.23 9.51 27.95
C ALA A 37 9.16 10.25 28.79
N GLU A 38 7.94 10.41 28.26
CA GLU A 38 6.81 11.05 28.96
C GLU A 38 6.16 10.18 30.05
N HIS A 39 6.42 8.86 30.07
CA HIS A 39 5.81 7.93 31.03
C HIS A 39 6.82 7.33 32.03
N PRO A 40 7.43 8.13 32.94
CA PRO A 40 8.47 7.67 33.87
C PRO A 40 7.99 6.75 35.00
N GLY A 41 6.69 6.41 35.08
CA GLY A 41 6.08 5.66 36.20
C GLY A 41 5.94 4.15 36.02
N GLY A 42 6.16 3.60 34.82
CA GLY A 42 5.94 2.18 34.51
C GLY A 42 7.21 1.52 33.97
N GLN A 43 8.06 1.03 34.87
CA GLN A 43 9.32 0.32 34.61
C GLN A 43 10.45 1.16 33.98
N LEU A 44 11.31 1.61 34.90
CA LEU A 44 12.73 1.87 34.75
C LEU A 44 13.40 1.09 33.61
N HIS A 45 13.52 1.70 32.44
CA HIS A 45 14.74 1.87 31.63
C HIS A 45 14.31 2.62 30.36
N ALA A 46 14.94 3.76 30.06
CA ALA A 46 14.77 4.39 28.76
C ALA A 46 15.23 3.39 27.70
N SER A 47 14.28 2.73 27.03
CA SER A 47 14.57 1.73 26.02
C SER A 47 15.44 2.38 24.95
N SER A 48 16.53 1.72 24.58
CA SER A 48 17.35 2.18 23.46
C SER A 48 16.49 2.27 22.19
N ILE A 49 16.88 3.12 21.23
CA ILE A 49 16.21 3.19 19.91
C ILE A 49 16.13 1.80 19.26
N GLY A 50 17.15 0.96 19.46
CA GLY A 50 17.16 -0.42 18.98
C GLY A 50 16.01 -1.25 19.56
N GLN A 51 15.79 -1.18 20.88
CA GLN A 51 14.69 -1.87 21.54
C GLN A 51 13.32 -1.34 21.09
N LEU A 52 13.21 -0.02 20.86
CA LEU A 52 11.99 0.60 20.33
C LEU A 52 11.66 0.06 18.93
N VAL A 53 12.59 0.10 17.98
CA VAL A 53 12.28 -0.28 16.59
C VAL A 53 12.01 -1.77 16.42
N THR A 54 12.41 -2.59 17.39
CA THR A 54 12.10 -4.02 17.44
C THR A 54 10.93 -4.36 18.37
N SER A 55 10.29 -3.38 19.01
CA SER A 55 9.16 -3.64 19.91
C SER A 55 7.92 -4.08 19.13
N ALA A 56 7.07 -4.89 19.76
CA ALA A 56 5.80 -5.30 19.19
C ALA A 56 4.94 -4.09 18.81
N SER A 57 4.69 -3.19 19.75
CA SER A 57 3.96 -1.92 19.53
C SER A 57 4.47 -1.07 18.36
N PHE A 58 5.79 -0.96 18.15
CA PHE A 58 6.33 -0.18 17.03
C PHE A 58 6.12 -0.92 15.71
N LEU A 59 6.43 -2.22 15.67
CA LEU A 59 6.28 -3.05 14.48
C LEU A 59 4.81 -3.23 14.08
N GLU A 60 3.90 -3.29 15.05
CA GLU A 60 2.44 -3.29 14.85
C GLU A 60 2.03 -2.05 14.06
N GLY A 61 2.40 -0.85 14.53
CA GLY A 61 2.09 0.40 13.83
C GLY A 61 2.72 0.49 12.43
N VAL A 62 3.96 0.04 12.27
CA VAL A 62 4.64 0.06 10.95
C VAL A 62 3.99 -0.92 9.98
N PHE A 63 3.92 -2.20 10.36
CA PHE A 63 3.42 -3.24 9.48
C PHE A 63 1.91 -3.17 9.27
N GLY A 64 1.14 -2.67 10.24
CA GLY A 64 -0.30 -2.45 10.11
C GLY A 64 -0.64 -1.49 8.96
N ASN A 65 0.14 -0.41 8.82
CA ASN A 65 0.02 0.52 7.69
C ASN A 65 0.55 -0.10 6.38
N TRP A 66 1.73 -0.74 6.41
CA TRP A 66 2.34 -1.28 5.19
C TRP A 66 1.51 -2.41 4.58
N GLN A 67 0.99 -3.32 5.39
CA GLN A 67 0.15 -4.42 4.89
C GLN A 67 -1.11 -3.87 4.22
N ALA A 68 -1.73 -2.83 4.80
CA ALA A 68 -2.95 -2.25 4.27
C ALA A 68 -2.72 -1.56 2.91
N ALA A 69 -1.70 -0.71 2.81
CA ALA A 69 -1.35 -0.04 1.56
C ALA A 69 -0.96 -1.02 0.45
N LEU A 70 -0.18 -2.06 0.76
CA LEU A 70 0.19 -3.11 -0.19
C LEU A 70 -1.01 -3.94 -0.63
N PHE A 71 -1.91 -4.26 0.31
CA PHE A 71 -3.16 -4.97 0.01
C PHE A 71 -4.07 -4.15 -0.90
N GLN A 72 -4.22 -2.85 -0.61
CA GLN A 72 -5.00 -1.93 -1.44
C GLN A 72 -4.50 -1.93 -2.89
N LEU A 73 -3.18 -1.85 -3.10
CA LEU A 73 -2.59 -1.86 -4.44
C LEU A 73 -2.74 -3.21 -5.13
N LEU A 74 -2.55 -4.32 -4.39
CA LEU A 74 -2.80 -5.66 -4.91
C LEU A 74 -4.25 -5.83 -5.40
N VAL A 75 -5.22 -5.40 -4.59
CA VAL A 75 -6.64 -5.45 -4.92
C VAL A 75 -6.92 -4.58 -6.15
N LEU A 76 -6.38 -3.36 -6.23
CA LEU A 76 -6.51 -2.50 -7.39
C LEU A 76 -5.99 -3.18 -8.67
N ILE A 77 -4.79 -3.76 -8.63
CA ILE A 77 -4.17 -4.44 -9.77
C ILE A 77 -5.05 -5.61 -10.25
N LEU A 78 -5.53 -6.45 -9.32
CA LEU A 78 -6.36 -7.61 -9.64
C LEU A 78 -7.74 -7.20 -10.17
N LEU A 79 -8.40 -6.23 -9.54
CA LEU A 79 -9.71 -5.75 -9.96
C LEU A 79 -9.64 -5.00 -11.28
N ALA A 80 -8.56 -4.25 -11.57
CA ALA A 80 -8.37 -3.56 -12.85
C ALA A 80 -8.26 -4.51 -14.05
N VAL A 81 -8.08 -5.82 -13.84
CA VAL A 81 -8.22 -6.82 -14.92
C VAL A 81 -9.68 -6.87 -15.39
N PHE A 82 -10.63 -6.91 -14.46
CA PHE A 82 -12.04 -7.21 -14.70
C PHE A 82 -12.96 -5.98 -14.72
N LEU A 83 -12.68 -5.00 -13.87
CA LEU A 83 -13.52 -3.83 -13.66
C LEU A 83 -13.08 -2.65 -14.53
N ARG A 84 -14.05 -1.85 -14.94
CA ARG A 84 -13.86 -0.61 -15.72
C ARG A 84 -14.61 0.51 -15.02
N GLN A 85 -14.02 1.68 -15.01
CA GLN A 85 -14.62 2.89 -14.46
C GLN A 85 -14.61 3.96 -15.53
N ARG A 86 -15.79 4.27 -16.06
CA ARG A 86 -15.96 5.35 -17.03
C ARG A 86 -15.52 6.67 -16.38
N GLY A 87 -14.77 7.46 -17.12
CA GLY A 87 -14.32 8.79 -16.70
C GLY A 87 -12.99 8.81 -15.95
N ALA A 88 -12.47 7.68 -15.50
CA ALA A 88 -11.23 7.61 -14.73
C ALA A 88 -9.99 7.62 -15.66
N SER A 89 -8.97 8.41 -15.33
CA SER A 89 -7.69 8.49 -16.05
C SER A 89 -6.95 7.15 -16.08
N HIS A 90 -7.00 6.37 -15.00
CA HIS A 90 -6.28 5.08 -14.88
C HIS A 90 -7.11 3.85 -15.27
N SER A 91 -8.33 4.03 -15.80
CA SER A 91 -9.16 2.89 -16.23
C SER A 91 -9.02 2.63 -17.73
N LYS A 92 -9.18 1.37 -18.14
CA LYS A 92 -9.26 1.02 -19.55
C LYS A 92 -10.56 1.56 -20.14
N LYS A 93 -10.51 2.04 -21.39
CA LYS A 93 -11.68 2.53 -22.13
C LYS A 93 -12.82 1.50 -22.17
N THR A 94 -14.04 1.97 -21.93
CA THR A 94 -15.26 1.14 -21.87
C THR A 94 -15.75 0.68 -23.25
N HIS A 95 -15.41 1.39 -24.34
CA HIS A 95 -16.05 1.18 -25.66
C HIS A 95 -15.14 0.96 -26.88
N GLU A 96 -13.85 0.67 -26.70
CA GLU A 96 -12.99 0.22 -27.80
C GLU A 96 -12.94 -1.32 -27.85
N GLN A 97 -13.92 -1.95 -28.52
CA GLN A 97 -13.84 -3.36 -28.97
C GLN A 97 -13.51 -3.52 -30.46
N THR A 98 -13.21 -2.43 -31.16
CA THR A 98 -12.82 -2.42 -32.58
C THR A 98 -11.62 -1.48 -32.67
N VAL A 99 -10.36 -1.88 -32.77
CA VAL A 99 -9.74 -2.62 -33.87
C VAL A 99 -8.39 -3.14 -33.33
N ASP A 100 -8.35 -4.35 -32.77
CA ASP A 100 -7.05 -5.08 -32.72
C ASP A 100 -7.19 -6.60 -32.54
N ARG A 101 -8.20 -7.19 -33.18
CA ARG A 101 -8.24 -8.66 -33.36
C ARG A 101 -7.21 -9.14 -34.39
N ARG A 102 -6.76 -8.28 -35.31
CA ARG A 102 -5.87 -8.66 -36.42
C ARG A 102 -4.39 -8.65 -36.02
N ALA A 103 -3.92 -7.65 -35.25
CA ALA A 103 -2.53 -7.64 -34.77
C ALA A 103 -2.25 -8.73 -33.72
N ARG A 104 -3.27 -9.14 -32.96
CA ARG A 104 -3.18 -10.25 -31.99
C ARG A 104 -2.86 -11.61 -32.63
N SER A 105 -3.23 -11.82 -33.90
CA SER A 105 -2.96 -13.07 -34.61
C SER A 105 -1.52 -13.22 -35.11
N LEU A 106 -0.79 -12.10 -35.26
CA LEU A 106 0.59 -12.09 -35.77
C LEU A 106 1.65 -12.25 -34.66
N HIS A 107 1.29 -11.99 -33.40
CA HIS A 107 2.20 -12.14 -32.26
C HIS A 107 2.31 -13.57 -31.69
N TRP A 108 1.52 -14.54 -32.17
CA TRP A 108 1.54 -15.91 -31.62
C TRP A 108 2.89 -16.63 -31.83
N PHE A 109 3.75 -16.13 -32.73
CA PHE A 109 5.11 -16.62 -32.96
C PHE A 109 6.22 -15.90 -32.16
N GLY A 110 5.90 -14.97 -31.25
CA GLY A 110 6.90 -14.15 -30.55
C GLY A 110 6.93 -14.35 -29.03
N ARG A 111 8.01 -14.98 -28.52
CA ARG A 111 8.38 -15.24 -27.10
C ARG A 111 7.23 -15.73 -26.20
N HIS A 112 7.32 -16.99 -25.79
CA HIS A 112 6.58 -17.52 -24.64
C HIS A 112 7.08 -16.83 -23.35
N GLU A 113 6.67 -15.59 -23.12
CA GLU A 113 6.83 -14.93 -21.83
C GLU A 113 6.17 -15.81 -20.77
N SER A 114 6.92 -16.21 -19.73
CA SER A 114 6.46 -17.15 -18.71
C SER A 114 5.23 -16.60 -17.98
N TRP A 115 4.37 -17.48 -17.46
CA TRP A 115 3.22 -17.07 -16.66
C TRP A 115 3.66 -16.19 -15.47
N ALA A 116 4.80 -16.50 -14.86
CA ALA A 116 5.38 -15.73 -13.77
C ALA A 116 5.74 -14.30 -14.22
N TYR A 117 6.33 -14.11 -15.41
CA TYR A 117 6.63 -12.77 -15.91
C TYR A 117 5.36 -11.96 -16.19
N ARG A 118 4.34 -12.58 -16.80
CA ARG A 118 3.04 -11.96 -17.10
C ARG A 118 2.26 -11.53 -15.86
N ASN A 119 2.48 -12.19 -14.72
CA ASN A 119 1.82 -11.89 -13.45
C ASN A 119 2.79 -11.31 -12.40
N SER A 120 3.99 -10.90 -12.82
CA SER A 120 5.09 -10.51 -11.92
C SER A 120 4.72 -9.34 -11.01
N LEU A 121 3.94 -8.37 -11.51
CA LEU A 121 3.48 -7.23 -10.71
C LEU A 121 2.56 -7.68 -9.56
N SER A 122 1.53 -8.47 -9.86
CA SER A 122 0.63 -9.04 -8.85
C SER A 122 1.37 -9.95 -7.88
N LEU A 123 2.30 -10.76 -8.38
CA LEU A 123 3.13 -11.65 -7.54
C LEU A 123 4.05 -10.85 -6.60
N ALA A 124 4.65 -9.75 -7.06
CA ALA A 124 5.49 -8.88 -6.24
C ALA A 124 4.67 -8.25 -5.11
N PHE A 125 3.53 -7.62 -5.43
CA PHE A 125 2.66 -7.00 -4.41
C PHE A 125 2.05 -8.04 -3.46
N ALA A 126 1.66 -9.22 -3.95
CA ALA A 126 1.20 -10.31 -3.09
C ALA A 126 2.29 -10.80 -2.13
N SER A 127 3.53 -10.94 -2.61
CA SER A 127 4.66 -11.36 -1.77
C SER A 127 4.98 -10.32 -0.70
N LEU A 128 5.05 -9.04 -1.08
CA LEU A 128 5.26 -7.94 -0.14
C LEU A 128 4.14 -7.83 0.89
N PHE A 129 2.88 -7.96 0.45
CA PHE A 129 1.72 -8.00 1.34
C PHE A 129 1.84 -9.13 2.36
N VAL A 130 2.15 -10.36 1.94
CA VAL A 130 2.30 -11.50 2.85
C VAL A 130 3.41 -11.25 3.87
N ILE A 131 4.56 -10.71 3.45
CA ILE A 131 5.66 -10.38 4.36
C ILE A 131 5.22 -9.33 5.40
N ALA A 132 4.57 -8.25 4.95
CA ALA A 132 4.10 -7.19 5.85
C ALA A 132 2.99 -7.69 6.79
N PHE A 133 2.04 -8.47 6.26
CA PHE A 133 0.94 -9.06 7.04
C PHE A 133 1.47 -10.00 8.12
N VAL A 134 2.45 -10.85 7.81
CA VAL A 134 3.07 -11.73 8.81
C VAL A 134 3.77 -10.92 9.90
N GLY A 135 4.48 -9.86 9.53
CA GLY A 135 5.09 -8.93 10.49
C GLY A 135 4.06 -8.29 11.41
N PHE A 136 2.97 -7.77 10.84
CA PHE A 136 1.84 -7.21 11.59
C PHE A 136 1.20 -8.25 12.51
N PHE A 137 0.86 -9.42 11.99
CA PHE A 137 0.17 -10.49 12.72
C PHE A 137 0.92 -10.90 13.99
N PHE A 138 2.24 -11.10 13.90
CA PHE A 138 3.03 -11.49 15.06
C PHE A 138 3.25 -10.32 16.04
N ALA A 139 3.43 -9.10 15.54
CA ALA A 139 3.53 -7.93 16.40
C ALA A 139 2.24 -7.73 17.22
N GLU A 140 1.08 -7.74 16.55
CA GLU A 140 -0.24 -7.61 17.18
C GLU A 140 -0.53 -8.78 18.14
N LEU A 141 -0.16 -10.02 17.79
CA LEU A 141 -0.32 -11.17 18.67
C LEU A 141 0.44 -10.98 19.99
N ILE A 142 1.66 -10.45 19.92
CA ILE A 142 2.50 -10.21 21.11
C ILE A 142 1.88 -9.11 21.96
N GLU A 143 1.51 -7.97 21.35
CA GLU A 143 0.93 -6.84 22.07
C GLU A 143 -0.41 -7.22 22.73
N TYR A 144 -1.28 -7.90 21.99
CA TYR A 144 -2.57 -8.32 22.51
C TYR A 144 -2.46 -9.36 23.63
N ASN A 145 -1.48 -10.26 23.55
CA ASN A 145 -1.21 -11.19 24.64
C ASN A 145 -0.64 -10.49 25.87
N ASP A 146 0.19 -9.46 25.72
CA ASP A 146 0.68 -8.67 26.85
C ASP A 146 -0.48 -7.93 27.54
N GLU A 147 -1.40 -7.35 26.76
CA GLU A 147 -2.63 -6.74 27.28
C GLU A 147 -3.49 -7.77 28.03
N ARG A 148 -3.73 -8.95 27.45
CA ARG A 148 -4.48 -10.03 28.10
C ARG A 148 -3.87 -10.46 29.43
N LEU A 149 -2.55 -10.65 29.47
CA LEU A 149 -1.85 -11.05 30.69
C LEU A 149 -1.94 -9.96 31.77
N ARG A 150 -1.89 -8.68 31.39
CA ARG A 150 -2.12 -7.56 32.32
C ARG A 150 -3.55 -7.55 32.88
N HIS A 151 -4.52 -8.06 32.14
CA HIS A 151 -5.91 -8.24 32.58
C HIS A 151 -6.18 -9.57 33.30
N GLY A 152 -5.17 -10.43 33.48
CA GLY A 152 -5.31 -11.74 34.11
C GLY A 152 -5.98 -12.78 33.21
N GLU A 153 -6.07 -12.53 31.90
CA GLU A 153 -6.56 -13.47 30.92
C GLU A 153 -5.45 -14.39 30.40
N ALA A 154 -5.84 -15.57 29.88
CA ALA A 154 -4.89 -16.47 29.24
C ALA A 154 -4.44 -15.92 27.88
N ALA A 155 -3.14 -16.02 27.60
CA ALA A 155 -2.58 -15.73 26.29
C ALA A 155 -3.16 -16.67 25.22
N LEU A 156 -3.41 -16.11 24.04
CA LEU A 156 -3.83 -16.84 22.86
C LEU A 156 -2.61 -17.39 22.13
N ASP A 157 -2.75 -18.58 21.55
CA ASP A 157 -1.83 -19.04 20.51
C ASP A 157 -2.14 -18.35 19.17
N ALA A 158 -1.26 -18.55 18.18
CA ALA A 158 -1.42 -17.93 16.86
C ALA A 158 -2.73 -18.36 16.16
N GLY A 159 -3.17 -19.61 16.33
CA GLY A 159 -4.39 -20.11 15.68
C GLY A 159 -5.65 -19.44 16.25
N ALA A 160 -5.74 -19.37 17.57
CA ALA A 160 -6.83 -18.71 18.28
C ALA A 160 -6.85 -17.21 18.00
N PHE A 161 -5.68 -16.57 17.92
CA PHE A 161 -5.57 -15.15 17.60
C PHE A 161 -5.99 -14.84 16.15
N LEU A 162 -5.68 -15.70 15.18
CA LEU A 162 -6.12 -15.55 13.79
C LEU A 162 -7.65 -15.52 13.64
N LEU A 163 -8.36 -16.19 14.55
CA LEU A 163 -9.82 -16.20 14.61
C LEU A 163 -10.39 -15.15 15.58
N SER A 164 -9.54 -14.34 16.23
CA SER A 164 -9.96 -13.36 17.22
C SER A 164 -10.57 -12.11 16.59
N ALA A 165 -11.58 -11.53 17.24
CA ALA A 165 -12.18 -10.28 16.78
C ALA A 165 -11.17 -9.11 16.77
N LYS A 166 -10.19 -9.12 17.68
CA LYS A 166 -9.15 -8.08 17.77
C LYS A 166 -8.36 -7.96 16.47
N LEU A 167 -7.81 -9.08 15.95
CA LEU A 167 -7.07 -9.07 14.69
C LEU A 167 -7.90 -8.50 13.54
N TRP A 168 -9.12 -9.02 13.36
CA TRP A 168 -10.00 -8.59 12.27
C TRP A 168 -10.45 -7.14 12.41
N PHE A 169 -10.64 -6.65 13.63
CA PHE A 169 -10.94 -5.24 13.89
C PHE A 169 -9.81 -4.35 13.37
N GLU A 170 -8.55 -4.63 13.74
CA GLU A 170 -7.40 -3.83 13.30
C GLU A 170 -7.17 -3.89 11.78
N LEU A 171 -7.34 -5.08 11.18
CA LEU A 171 -7.27 -5.25 9.73
C LEU A 171 -8.36 -4.46 9.02
N PHE A 172 -9.62 -4.58 9.45
CA PHE A 172 -10.71 -3.86 8.81
C PHE A 172 -10.62 -2.36 9.03
N GLN A 173 -10.11 -1.89 10.18
CA GLN A 173 -9.89 -0.46 10.46
C GLN A 173 -8.86 0.16 9.51
N THR A 174 -7.80 -0.56 9.19
CA THR A 174 -6.76 -0.09 8.26
C THR A 174 -7.19 -0.25 6.81
N TRP A 175 -7.72 -1.41 6.44
CA TRP A 175 -8.19 -1.67 5.07
C TRP A 175 -9.31 -0.71 4.64
N GLN A 176 -10.26 -0.39 5.53
CA GLN A 176 -11.32 0.56 5.19
C GLN A 176 -10.74 1.95 4.87
N ALA A 177 -9.71 2.40 5.58
CA ALA A 177 -9.11 3.71 5.35
C ALA A 177 -8.43 3.77 3.99
N GLU A 178 -7.65 2.73 3.65
CA GLU A 178 -6.97 2.63 2.36
C GLU A 178 -7.96 2.54 1.19
N PHE A 179 -9.01 1.73 1.33
CA PHE A 179 -10.05 1.64 0.30
C PHE A 179 -10.87 2.92 0.18
N PHE A 180 -11.15 3.61 1.28
CA PHE A 180 -11.82 4.91 1.25
C PHE A 180 -10.97 5.95 0.53
N ALA A 181 -9.67 6.04 0.84
CA ALA A 181 -8.74 6.95 0.19
C ALA A 181 -8.64 6.68 -1.32
N MET A 182 -8.43 5.42 -1.71
CA MET A 182 -8.35 5.02 -3.12
C MET A 182 -9.68 5.22 -3.86
N GLY A 183 -10.81 4.85 -3.23
CA GLY A 183 -12.14 5.08 -3.80
C GLY A 183 -12.45 6.56 -4.00
N THR A 184 -12.08 7.40 -3.04
CA THR A 184 -12.21 8.86 -3.13
C THR A 184 -11.35 9.41 -4.26
N PHE A 185 -10.08 8.98 -4.35
CA PHE A 185 -9.20 9.36 -5.46
C PHE A 185 -9.80 8.98 -6.82
N LEU A 186 -10.25 7.73 -6.99
CA LEU A 186 -10.86 7.25 -8.23
C LEU A 186 -12.10 8.05 -8.61
N LEU A 187 -12.98 8.38 -7.66
CA LEU A 187 -14.19 9.16 -7.93
C LEU A 187 -13.87 10.63 -8.24
N LEU A 188 -13.01 11.27 -7.44
CA LEU A 188 -12.67 12.68 -7.63
C LEU A 188 -11.85 12.91 -8.90
N SER A 189 -11.03 11.94 -9.33
CA SER A 189 -10.25 12.00 -10.57
C SER A 189 -11.13 12.13 -11.84
N ILE A 190 -12.41 11.76 -11.75
CA ILE A 190 -13.36 11.88 -12.87
C ILE A 190 -13.71 13.34 -13.13
N VAL A 191 -13.91 14.14 -12.09
CA VAL A 191 -14.50 15.49 -12.15
C VAL A 191 -13.49 16.60 -11.87
N LEU A 192 -12.55 16.36 -10.95
CA LEU A 192 -11.52 17.34 -10.62
C LEU A 192 -10.37 17.28 -11.63
N ARG A 193 -9.70 18.42 -11.84
CA ARG A 193 -8.60 18.57 -12.79
C ARG A 193 -7.38 19.16 -12.10
N GLN A 194 -6.22 18.53 -12.30
CA GLN A 194 -4.91 19.03 -11.87
C GLN A 194 -4.01 19.12 -13.10
N GLN A 195 -3.79 20.32 -13.63
CA GLN A 195 -2.98 20.53 -14.82
C GLN A 195 -1.55 20.00 -14.63
N GLY A 196 -1.05 19.22 -15.60
CA GLY A 196 0.30 18.66 -15.59
C GLY A 196 0.53 17.48 -14.64
N SER A 197 -0.53 16.91 -14.04
CA SER A 197 -0.45 15.69 -13.25
C SER A 197 -0.91 14.48 -14.06
N ALA A 198 -0.06 13.46 -14.19
CA ALA A 198 -0.40 12.18 -14.83
C ALA A 198 -1.56 11.45 -14.11
N GLU A 199 -1.83 11.82 -12.86
CA GLU A 199 -2.89 11.24 -12.04
C GLU A 199 -4.26 11.92 -12.26
N SER A 200 -4.34 12.93 -13.15
CA SER A 200 -5.56 13.66 -13.48
C SER A 200 -5.72 13.75 -14.99
N LYS A 201 -6.95 13.90 -15.49
CA LYS A 201 -7.20 14.12 -16.92
C LYS A 201 -6.84 15.54 -17.35
N PRO A 202 -6.61 15.80 -18.66
CA PRO A 202 -6.47 17.16 -19.19
C PRO A 202 -7.65 18.05 -18.80
N VAL A 203 -7.41 19.35 -18.60
CA VAL A 203 -8.45 20.30 -18.17
C VAL A 203 -9.62 20.36 -19.17
N GLU A 204 -9.33 20.19 -20.45
CA GLU A 204 -10.32 20.25 -21.55
C GLU A 204 -11.11 18.95 -21.74
N SER A 205 -10.70 17.85 -21.10
CA SER A 205 -11.35 16.55 -21.24
C SER A 205 -12.72 16.51 -20.54
N SER A 206 -13.66 15.82 -21.16
CA SER A 206 -14.99 15.56 -20.61
C SER A 206 -14.92 14.59 -19.42
N ASP A 207 -15.88 14.71 -18.50
CA ASP A 207 -16.00 13.79 -17.37
C ASP A 207 -16.22 12.33 -17.81
N ASP A 208 -16.85 12.13 -18.97
CA ASP A 208 -17.14 10.81 -19.53
C ASP A 208 -15.93 10.15 -20.23
N GLU A 209 -14.87 10.91 -20.53
CA GLU A 209 -13.67 10.43 -21.22
C GLU A 209 -12.78 9.63 -20.28
N THR A 210 -12.29 8.49 -20.77
CA THR A 210 -11.56 7.48 -19.98
C THR A 210 -10.21 7.20 -20.60
N GLY A 211 -9.15 7.14 -19.78
CA GLY A 211 -7.81 6.76 -20.23
C GLY A 211 -7.04 7.83 -21.00
N GLU A 212 -7.44 9.11 -20.93
CA GLU A 212 -6.63 10.21 -21.45
C GLU A 212 -5.54 10.60 -20.46
N THR A 213 -4.31 10.68 -20.96
CA THR A 213 -3.14 11.11 -20.20
C THR A 213 -2.95 12.62 -20.34
N ASN A 214 -2.69 13.27 -19.21
CA ASN A 214 -2.39 14.69 -19.10
C ASN A 214 -0.89 14.89 -19.31
N GLU A 215 -0.49 14.95 -20.59
CA GLU A 215 0.89 15.17 -21.07
C GLU A 215 1.24 16.66 -21.18
#